data_AF-A0A1Y5F252-F1
#
_entry.id   AF-A0A1Y5F252-F1
#
_cell.length_a   1.000
_cell.length_b   1.000
_cell.length_c   1.000
_cell.angle_alpha   90.00
_cell.angle_beta   90.00
_cell.angle_gamma   90.00
#
_symmetry.space_group_name_H-M   'P 1'
#
loop_
_entity.id
_entity.type
_entity.pdbx_description
1 polymer ?
#
loop_
_entity_poly.entity_id
_entity_poly.type
_entity_poly.pdbx_seq_one_letter_code
_entity_poly.pdbx_strand_id
1 'polypeptide(L)'
;MGNKNKNTILNNYGQSAVEYILLLSVISVITFSVINSKKFKDFIGKDSGFFAAIRSQIEFSYRHGFAGKSENDQSDNNYSSFHETYYNYEENQSRFFSGADPYP
;
A
#
# COMPACT_ATOMS: atom_id res chain seq x y z
N MET A 1 -33.74 -57.00 4.82
CA MET A 1 -33.88 -55.53 4.61
C MET A 1 -32.60 -55.02 3.98
N GLY A 2 -32.61 -54.76 2.66
CA GLY A 2 -31.42 -54.35 1.91
C GLY A 2 -31.34 -52.82 1.79
N ASN A 3 -30.31 -52.22 2.38
CA ASN A 3 -30.00 -50.80 2.24
C ASN A 3 -29.46 -50.56 0.82
N LYS A 4 -30.27 -49.96 -0.04
CA LYS A 4 -29.82 -49.48 -1.35
C LYS A 4 -29.23 -48.08 -1.18
N ASN A 5 -27.91 -48.00 -1.06
CA ASN A 5 -27.17 -46.75 -1.26
C ASN A 5 -27.32 -46.33 -2.73
N LYS A 6 -28.35 -45.56 -3.04
CA LYS A 6 -28.47 -44.90 -4.35
C LYS A 6 -27.47 -43.74 -4.38
N ASN A 7 -26.25 -44.04 -4.81
CA ASN A 7 -25.35 -43.00 -5.32
C ASN A 7 -25.99 -42.43 -6.59
N THR A 8 -26.72 -41.32 -6.43
CA THR A 8 -27.24 -40.49 -7.52
C THR A 8 -26.09 -39.79 -8.22
N ILE A 9 -25.27 -40.56 -8.94
CA ILE A 9 -24.49 -40.03 -10.06
C ILE A 9 -25.39 -40.22 -11.29
N LEU A 10 -26.46 -39.44 -11.36
CA LEU A 10 -27.22 -39.26 -12.59
C LEU A 10 -26.38 -38.35 -13.51
N ASN A 11 -26.43 -38.59 -14.82
CA ASN A 11 -25.74 -37.81 -15.85
C ASN A 11 -25.97 -36.27 -15.69
N ASN A 12 -25.04 -35.57 -15.06
CA ASN A 12 -25.16 -34.17 -14.61
C ASN A 12 -24.36 -33.14 -15.44
N TYR A 13 -23.86 -33.51 -16.63
CA TYR A 13 -22.98 -32.63 -17.43
C TYR A 13 -23.60 -31.24 -17.70
N GLY A 14 -24.92 -31.14 -17.86
CA GLY A 14 -25.63 -29.86 -18.02
C GLY A 14 -25.92 -29.13 -16.70
N GLN A 15 -26.14 -29.85 -15.60
CA GLN A 15 -26.46 -29.27 -14.28
C GLN A 15 -25.23 -28.61 -13.65
N SER A 16 -24.05 -29.23 -13.80
CA SER A 16 -22.79 -28.64 -13.34
C SER A 16 -22.44 -27.35 -14.08
N ALA A 17 -22.71 -27.26 -15.39
CA ALA A 17 -22.45 -26.04 -16.15
C ALA A 17 -23.29 -24.84 -15.65
N VAL A 18 -24.57 -25.06 -15.36
CA VAL A 18 -25.47 -24.02 -14.82
C VAL A 18 -25.02 -23.57 -13.43
N GLU A 19 -24.57 -24.51 -12.58
CA GLU A 19 -24.07 -24.21 -11.25
C GLU A 19 -22.82 -23.30 -11.28
N TYR A 20 -21.86 -23.58 -12.17
CA TYR A 20 -20.68 -22.73 -12.34
C TYR A 20 -21.01 -21.34 -12.90
N ILE A 21 -21.98 -21.23 -13.82
CA ILE A 21 -22.44 -19.93 -14.33
C ILE A 21 -23.08 -19.11 -13.21
N LEU A 22 -23.91 -19.75 -12.37
CA LEU A 22 -24.57 -19.09 -11.26
C LEU A 22 -23.56 -18.66 -10.19
N LEU A 23 -22.58 -19.51 -9.88
CA LEU A 23 -21.46 -19.17 -9.01
C LEU A 23 -20.67 -17.97 -9.56
N LEU A 24 -20.33 -17.98 -10.85
CA LEU A 24 -19.62 -16.88 -11.50
C LEU A 24 -20.43 -15.58 -11.43
N SER A 25 -21.74 -15.66 -11.64
CA SER A 25 -22.64 -14.51 -11.52
C SER A 25 -22.62 -13.94 -10.10
N VAL A 26 -22.74 -14.78 -9.07
CA VAL A 26 -22.69 -14.36 -7.67
C VAL A 26 -21.34 -13.70 -7.33
N ILE A 27 -20.23 -14.32 -7.73
CA ILE A 27 -18.88 -13.77 -7.52
C ILE A 27 -18.75 -12.42 -8.22
N SER A 28 -19.26 -12.30 -9.45
CA SER A 28 -19.22 -11.06 -10.22
C SER A 28 -19.98 -9.95 -9.52
N VAL A 29 -21.21 -10.21 -9.05
CA VAL A 29 -22.03 -9.22 -8.32
C VAL A 29 -21.34 -8.75 -7.04
N ILE A 30 -20.77 -9.68 -6.27
CA ILE A 30 -20.01 -9.33 -5.05
C ILE A 30 -18.81 -8.46 -5.41
N THR A 31 -18.05 -8.86 -6.43
CA THR A 31 -16.85 -8.12 -6.90
C THR A 31 -17.22 -6.70 -7.34
N PHE A 32 -18.25 -6.55 -8.15
CA PHE A 32 -18.74 -5.23 -8.58
C PHE A 32 -19.23 -4.38 -7.41
N SER A 33 -19.89 -4.99 -6.42
CA SER A 33 -20.33 -4.28 -5.21
C SER A 33 -19.14 -3.75 -4.40
N VAL A 34 -18.07 -4.54 -4.26
CA VAL A 34 -16.86 -4.12 -3.55
C VAL A 34 -16.14 -3.01 -4.30
N ILE A 35 -15.87 -3.19 -5.60
CA ILE A 35 -15.15 -2.22 -6.42
C ILE A 35 -15.92 -0.89 -6.52
N ASN A 36 -17.26 -0.93 -6.57
CA ASN A 36 -18.07 0.29 -6.61
C ASN A 36 -18.29 0.95 -5.26
N SER A 37 -17.90 0.30 -4.15
CA SER A 37 -18.04 0.89 -2.83
C SER A 37 -17.16 2.15 -2.70
N LYS A 38 -17.72 3.18 -2.06
CA LYS A 38 -16.99 4.44 -1.80
C LYS A 38 -15.69 4.18 -1.02
N LYS A 39 -15.75 3.33 0.01
CA LYS A 39 -14.58 2.98 0.84
C LYS A 39 -13.45 2.34 0.03
N PHE A 40 -13.77 1.44 -0.90
CA PHE A 40 -12.74 0.82 -1.75
C PHE A 40 -12.12 1.84 -2.71
N LYS A 41 -12.94 2.71 -3.30
CA LYS A 41 -12.47 3.81 -4.16
C LYS A 41 -11.63 4.83 -3.39
N ASP A 42 -11.99 5.15 -2.15
CA ASP A 42 -11.19 6.03 -1.29
C ASP A 42 -9.85 5.37 -0.88
N PHE A 43 -9.79 4.04 -0.85
CA PHE A 43 -8.58 3.27 -0.50
C PHE A 43 -7.62 3.02 -1.68
N ILE A 44 -8.14 2.77 -2.88
CA ILE A 44 -7.33 2.46 -4.10
C ILE A 44 -7.28 3.63 -5.09
N GLY A 45 -8.15 4.62 -4.95
CA GLY A 45 -8.29 5.73 -5.88
C GLY A 45 -7.05 6.62 -5.99
N LYS A 46 -7.08 7.53 -6.96
CA LYS A 46 -5.98 8.45 -7.27
C LYS A 46 -5.56 9.30 -6.06
N ASP A 47 -6.52 9.67 -5.21
CA ASP A 47 -6.30 10.46 -4.00
C ASP A 47 -6.34 9.59 -2.73
N SER A 48 -5.98 8.30 -2.84
CA SER A 48 -6.06 7.43 -1.66
C SER A 48 -5.04 7.80 -0.60
N GLY A 49 -5.50 7.92 0.64
CA GLY A 49 -4.63 8.16 1.80
C GLY A 49 -3.59 7.05 1.98
N PHE A 50 -3.90 5.82 1.55
CA PHE A 50 -2.98 4.70 1.61
C PHE A 50 -1.78 4.87 0.66
N PHE A 51 -2.02 5.16 -0.62
CA PHE A 51 -0.92 5.38 -1.57
C PHE A 51 -0.20 6.69 -1.28
N ALA A 52 -0.90 7.72 -0.78
CA ALA A 52 -0.26 8.95 -0.31
C ALA A 52 0.73 8.68 0.84
N ALA A 53 0.34 7.86 1.83
CA ALA A 53 1.21 7.49 2.95
C ALA A 53 2.44 6.68 2.49
N ILE A 54 2.23 5.68 1.62
CA ILE A 54 3.34 4.90 1.04
C ILE A 54 4.27 5.79 0.25
N ARG A 55 3.74 6.65 -0.63
CA ARG A 55 4.53 7.59 -1.42
C ARG A 55 5.38 8.49 -0.52
N SER A 56 4.76 9.09 0.49
CA SER A 56 5.44 9.96 1.45
C SER A 56 6.59 9.24 2.17
N GLN A 57 6.38 7.99 2.58
CA GLN A 57 7.43 7.19 3.22
C GLN A 57 8.58 6.82 2.27
N ILE A 58 8.26 6.44 1.03
CA ILE A 58 9.28 6.15 0.00
C ILE A 58 10.08 7.41 -0.32
N GLU A 59 9.41 8.54 -0.50
CA GLU A 59 10.03 9.82 -0.80
C GLU A 59 10.99 10.25 0.32
N PHE A 60 10.55 10.18 1.57
CA PHE A 60 11.41 10.48 2.73
C PHE A 60 12.63 9.57 2.77
N SER A 61 12.42 8.26 2.68
CA SER A 61 13.51 7.27 2.79
C SER A 61 14.51 7.39 1.64
N TYR A 62 14.03 7.72 0.44
CA TYR A 62 14.88 7.97 -0.72
C TYR A 62 15.77 9.20 -0.54
N ARG A 63 15.23 10.29 0.01
CA ARG A 63 15.98 11.52 0.27
C ARG A 63 16.98 11.38 1.41
N HIS A 64 16.57 10.72 2.50
CA HIS A 64 17.31 10.74 3.77
C HIS A 64 18.17 9.50 4.02
N GLY A 65 17.90 8.39 3.33
CA GLY A 65 18.62 7.13 3.52
C GLY A 65 18.24 6.37 4.80
N PHE A 66 17.23 6.82 5.54
CA PHE A 66 16.68 6.15 6.70
C PHE A 66 15.15 6.24 6.73
N ALA A 67 14.50 5.36 7.49
CA ALA A 67 13.05 5.36 7.62
C ALA A 67 12.60 6.48 8.57
N GLY A 68 11.69 7.33 8.11
CA GLY A 68 11.09 8.39 8.90
C GLY A 68 9.75 8.80 8.33
N LYS A 69 9.17 9.86 8.90
CA LYS A 69 7.89 10.42 8.45
C LYS A 69 8.19 11.72 7.72
N SER A 70 7.52 11.97 6.59
CA SER A 70 7.65 13.24 5.87
C SER A 70 7.23 14.46 6.70
N GLU A 71 6.39 14.29 7.73
CA GLU A 71 6.04 15.36 8.67
C GLU A 71 7.23 15.83 9.52
N ASN A 72 8.23 14.95 9.68
CA ASN A 72 9.46 15.26 10.39
C ASN A 72 10.56 15.73 9.44
N ASP A 73 10.30 15.84 8.14
CA ASP A 73 11.27 16.26 7.15
C ASP A 73 11.63 17.74 7.34
N GLN A 74 12.80 18.00 7.92
CA GLN A 74 13.35 19.35 8.11
C GLN A 74 14.16 19.82 6.90
N SER A 75 14.23 19.03 5.82
CA SER A 75 14.87 19.44 4.58
C SER A 75 13.99 20.47 3.86
N ASP A 76 14.49 21.70 3.76
CA ASP A 76 13.87 22.72 2.92
C ASP A 76 14.25 22.44 1.45
N ASN A 77 13.28 22.49 0.55
CA ASN A 77 13.52 22.39 -0.90
C ASN A 77 14.45 23.50 -1.42
N ASN A 78 14.68 24.54 -0.62
CA ASN A 78 15.53 25.67 -0.93
C ASN A 78 16.99 25.52 -0.47
N TYR A 79 17.39 24.35 0.04
CA TYR A 79 18.76 24.04 0.51
C TYR A 79 19.31 25.02 1.58
N SER A 80 18.44 25.81 2.20
CA SER A 80 18.75 26.80 3.24
C SER A 80 18.89 26.18 4.63
N SER A 81 18.37 24.98 4.82
CA SER A 81 18.40 24.23 6.08
C SER A 81 19.42 23.09 6.00
N PHE A 82 19.98 22.69 7.15
CA PHE A 82 20.86 21.52 7.20
C PHE A 82 20.05 20.24 6.94
N HIS A 83 20.56 19.36 6.11
CA HIS A 83 19.90 18.08 5.84
C HIS A 83 20.14 17.11 7.01
N GLU A 84 19.12 16.40 7.47
CA GLU A 84 19.20 15.48 8.63
C GLU A 84 20.21 14.33 8.43
N THR A 85 20.43 13.93 7.17
CA THR A 85 21.47 12.94 6.83
C THR A 85 22.88 13.44 7.20
N TYR A 86 23.10 14.75 7.18
CA TYR A 86 24.41 15.38 7.36
C TYR A 86 24.56 16.04 8.73
N TYR A 87 23.45 16.43 9.34
CA TYR A 87 23.41 17.17 10.58
C TYR A 87 22.44 16.51 11.56
N ASN A 88 22.97 16.08 12.71
CA ASN A 88 22.17 15.58 13.81
C ASN A 88 21.70 16.75 14.65
N TYR A 89 20.40 17.07 14.57
CA TYR A 89 19.78 18.15 15.32
C TYR A 89 19.68 17.88 16.83
N GLU A 90 19.62 16.62 17.27
CA GLU A 90 19.54 16.27 18.68
C GLU A 90 20.88 16.51 19.40
N GLU A 91 21.97 16.19 18.70
CA GLU A 91 23.33 16.33 19.23
C GLU A 91 23.97 17.67 18.84
N ASN A 92 23.33 18.43 17.94
CA ASN A 92 23.80 19.68 17.35
C ASN A 92 25.17 19.55 16.65
N GLN A 93 25.38 18.44 15.92
CA GLN A 93 26.67 18.07 15.32
C GLN A 93 26.49 17.62 13.86
N SER A 94 27.48 17.90 13.02
CA SER A 94 27.53 17.30 11.68
C SER A 94 28.22 15.92 11.72
N ARG A 95 27.76 15.02 10.85
CA ARG A 95 28.46 13.75 10.57
C ARG A 95 29.72 13.96 9.72
N PHE A 96 29.90 15.14 9.15
CA PHE A 96 31.07 15.49 8.38
C PHE A 96 32.06 16.30 9.19
N PHE A 97 33.34 16.06 8.92
CA PHE A 97 34.41 16.92 9.37
C PHE A 97 34.39 18.20 8.51
N SER A 98 34.20 19.34 9.14
CA SER A 98 34.43 20.66 8.54
C SER A 98 35.57 21.35 9.26
N GLY A 99 36.24 22.28 8.58
CA GLY A 99 37.19 23.17 9.26
C GLY A 99 36.46 23.98 10.32
N ALA A 100 37.10 24.22 11.48
CA ALA A 100 36.52 25.05 12.53
C ALA A 100 36.27 26.49 12.05
N ASP A 101 37.06 26.95 11.08
CA ASP A 101 36.97 28.28 10.49
C ASP A 101 36.29 28.24 9.10
N PRO A 102 35.37 29.16 8.81
CA PRO A 102 34.80 29.32 7.47
C PRO A 102 35.89 29.76 6.48
N TYR A 103 35.78 29.29 5.24
CA TYR A 103 36.68 29.70 4.16
C TYR A 103 36.56 31.23 3.93
N PRO A 104 37.68 31.97 3.79
CA PRO A 104 37.65 33.43 3.59
C PRO A 104 36.98 33.84 2.27
#